data_AF-A0AAN9KQF8-F1
#
_entry.id   AF-A0AAN9KQF8-F1
#
_cell.length_a   1.000
_cell.length_b   1.000
_cell.length_c   1.000
_cell.angle_alpha   90.00
_cell.angle_beta   90.00
_cell.angle_gamma   90.00
#
_symmetry.space_group_name_H-M   'P 1'
#
loop_
_entity.id
_entity.type
_entity.pdbx_description
1 polymer ?
#
loop_
_entity_poly.entity_id
_entity_poly.type
_entity_poly.pdbx_seq_one_letter_code
_entity_poly.pdbx_strand_id
1 'polypeptide(L)'
;MALYELAVFDPSDPVLDPMWRQGMFVIPFMNRLGITNSWGGWNITGGAITNPGIWSYEGVAGAHIVFSGLCFLAAIWHWVYWDLEIFCDERTGKPSLDLPKIFGIHLFLAGVACFGFGAFHVTGLYGPGIWVSDPYGLTGRIQSVNPAWGVEAFVVAGTMCFYDYIGNNPAKGGLFRAGSMDNGDGIAVGWLGHPIFRDKEGHELFVRRMPTFFETFPVVLVDGDGIVRADVPFRRAESKYSVEQVGVTVEFYGGELNGISYSDPTTVKKYARRAQLGEIFELDRATLKSDGVFRSSPRGWFTFGHASFALLFFFGHIWHGARTLFRDVFAGIDPDLDAQVEFGAFQKLGDPTTRRQAIADDITSKYVPPHVNIFYCLGGITLTCFLVQVATGFAMTFYYRPTVTEAFASVQYIMTEANFGWLIRSVHRWSATSFGVTGYSLPWDQIGYWAVKIVTGVPEAIPVIGSSLNSPIPITKKPDLNDPVLRAKLAKGMGHNYYGEPAWPNDLLYIFPVVILGTIACNVGLAVLEPSMIGEPADPFATPLEILPEWYFFPVFQILRTVPNKLLGVLLMVSVPTGLLTVPFLENVNKFQNPFRRPVATTIFLIGTVVALWLGIGATLPIEKSLTLGLF
;
A
#
# COMPACT_ATOMS: atom_id res chain seq x y z
N MET A 1 26.98 0.96 21.73
CA MET A 1 26.25 2.23 21.65
C MET A 1 25.70 2.68 23.00
N ALA A 2 24.74 1.98 23.62
CA ALA A 2 24.11 2.43 24.87
C ALA A 2 25.08 2.89 25.98
N LEU A 3 26.11 2.10 26.32
CA LEU A 3 27.13 2.52 27.30
C LEU A 3 27.94 3.77 26.92
N TYR A 4 28.09 4.06 25.63
CA TYR A 4 28.76 5.28 25.16
C TYR A 4 27.83 6.49 25.34
N GLU A 5 26.56 6.36 24.94
CA GLU A 5 25.54 7.40 25.15
C GLU A 5 25.38 7.73 26.64
N LEU A 6 25.25 6.71 27.51
CA LEU A 6 25.17 6.90 28.97
C LEU A 6 26.43 7.51 29.60
N ALA A 7 27.58 7.48 28.92
CA ALA A 7 28.83 8.08 29.40
C ALA A 7 29.01 9.54 28.96
N VAL A 8 28.13 10.07 28.09
CA VAL A 8 28.20 11.45 27.58
C VAL A 8 26.87 12.22 27.64
N PHE A 9 25.76 11.54 27.96
CA PHE A 9 24.43 12.13 28.10
C PHE A 9 24.30 12.91 29.41
N ASP A 10 23.86 14.16 29.34
CA ASP A 10 23.47 14.95 30.52
C ASP A 10 21.94 14.84 30.76
N PRO A 11 21.49 14.28 31.90
CA PRO A 11 20.07 14.24 32.28
C PRO A 11 19.55 15.54 32.93
N SER A 12 20.35 16.61 33.04
CA SER A 12 20.04 17.78 33.86
C SER A 12 18.83 18.61 33.40
N ASP A 13 18.70 18.92 32.10
CA ASP A 13 17.60 19.70 31.54
C ASP A 13 16.86 18.96 30.40
N PRO A 14 15.74 18.28 30.67
CA PRO A 14 14.93 17.62 29.64
C PRO A 14 14.08 18.57 28.79
N VAL A 15 14.11 19.88 29.04
CA VAL A 15 13.31 20.92 28.36
C VAL A 15 14.13 21.64 27.28
N LEU A 16 15.34 22.11 27.63
CA LEU A 16 16.22 22.87 26.72
C LEU A 16 17.41 22.07 26.17
N ASP A 17 17.90 21.03 26.88
CA ASP A 17 18.87 20.07 26.35
C ASP A 17 18.38 18.60 26.34
N PRO A 18 17.19 18.30 25.77
CA PRO A 18 16.70 16.93 25.64
C PRO A 18 17.60 16.09 24.73
N MET A 19 17.67 14.78 24.99
CA MET A 19 18.49 13.75 24.31
C MET A 19 18.73 13.89 22.78
N TRP A 20 17.81 14.49 22.02
CA TRP A 20 17.92 14.67 20.57
C TRP A 20 18.76 15.90 20.17
N ARG A 21 18.95 16.88 21.07
CA ARG A 21 19.94 17.97 20.98
C ARG A 21 21.35 17.38 21.04
N GLN A 22 21.65 16.75 22.18
CA GLN A 22 22.90 16.03 22.49
C GLN A 22 23.31 14.94 21.48
N GLY A 23 22.41 14.56 20.55
CA GLY A 23 22.70 13.64 19.45
C GLY A 23 22.56 12.16 19.82
N MET A 24 21.86 11.82 20.90
CA MET A 24 21.65 10.43 21.33
C MET A 24 20.85 9.65 20.30
N PHE A 25 21.31 8.44 19.94
CA PHE A 25 20.70 7.63 18.89
C PHE A 25 19.91 6.43 19.44
N VAL A 26 20.39 5.73 20.46
CA VAL A 26 19.71 4.54 21.02
C VAL A 26 18.90 4.80 22.29
N ILE A 27 19.24 5.80 23.11
CA ILE A 27 18.41 6.25 24.24
C ILE A 27 16.94 6.49 23.82
N PRO A 28 16.62 7.19 22.70
CA PRO A 28 15.26 7.33 22.21
C PRO A 28 14.51 6.00 21.96
N PHE A 29 15.20 4.93 21.55
CA PHE A 29 14.60 3.62 21.29
C PHE A 29 14.31 2.85 22.58
N MET A 30 15.17 3.00 23.59
CA MET A 30 14.96 2.45 24.93
C MET A 30 13.78 3.16 25.62
N ASN A 31 13.74 4.49 25.55
CA ASN A 31 12.63 5.33 26.05
C ASN A 31 11.29 4.93 25.42
N ARG A 32 11.26 4.74 24.08
CA ARG A 32 10.02 4.40 23.35
C ARG A 32 9.31 3.15 23.89
N LEU A 33 10.02 2.23 24.52
CA LEU A 33 9.51 0.92 24.97
C LEU A 33 9.44 0.77 26.50
N GLY A 34 9.60 1.85 27.28
CA GLY A 34 9.39 1.85 28.73
C GLY A 34 10.63 2.03 29.61
N ILE A 35 11.83 2.07 29.04
CA ILE A 35 13.08 2.20 29.80
C ILE A 35 13.40 3.70 29.96
N THR A 36 13.08 4.27 31.13
CA THR A 36 13.19 5.72 31.39
C THR A 36 14.07 6.10 32.59
N ASN A 37 14.68 5.12 33.26
CA ASN A 37 15.42 5.30 34.52
C ASN A 37 16.87 4.81 34.42
N SER A 38 17.77 5.46 35.15
CA SER A 38 19.18 5.09 35.32
C SER A 38 19.49 4.61 36.74
N TRP A 39 20.47 3.70 36.89
CA TRP A 39 21.11 3.38 38.17
C TRP A 39 21.83 4.59 38.82
N GLY A 40 22.05 5.68 38.07
CA GLY A 40 22.48 6.98 38.60
C GLY A 40 21.39 7.77 39.35
N GLY A 41 20.19 7.22 39.52
CA GLY A 41 19.11 7.82 40.33
C GLY A 41 18.29 8.91 39.63
N TRP A 42 18.41 9.03 38.30
CA TRP A 42 17.66 9.97 37.48
C TRP A 42 16.68 9.27 36.52
N ASN A 43 15.65 10.01 36.11
CA ASN A 43 14.66 9.65 35.10
C ASN A 43 14.68 10.69 33.97
N ILE A 44 14.48 10.23 32.74
CA ILE A 44 14.54 11.05 31.52
C ILE A 44 13.56 12.25 31.47
N THR A 45 12.52 12.28 32.31
CA THR A 45 11.60 13.42 32.46
C THR A 45 12.00 14.37 33.61
N GLY A 46 13.28 14.40 34.00
CA GLY A 46 13.82 15.27 35.06
C GLY A 46 13.48 14.82 36.50
N GLY A 47 12.94 13.61 36.68
CA GLY A 47 12.59 13.08 37.99
C GLY A 47 13.78 12.40 38.69
N ALA A 48 13.87 12.54 40.02
CA ALA A 48 14.76 11.70 40.84
C ALA A 48 14.07 10.38 41.19
N ILE A 49 14.81 9.27 41.20
CA ILE A 49 14.30 7.92 41.51
C ILE A 49 15.24 7.15 42.44
N THR A 50 14.67 6.58 43.52
CA THR A 50 15.45 5.86 44.55
C THR A 50 15.67 4.38 44.24
N ASN A 51 14.81 3.76 43.44
CA ASN A 51 14.98 2.39 42.95
C ASN A 51 14.43 2.26 41.51
N PRO A 52 15.30 2.32 40.49
CA PRO A 52 14.93 2.15 39.08
C PRO A 52 14.71 0.68 38.68
N GLY A 53 14.98 -0.29 39.56
CA GLY A 53 14.91 -1.72 39.27
C GLY A 53 16.06 -2.24 38.39
N ILE A 54 15.89 -3.47 37.89
CA ILE A 54 16.87 -4.16 37.05
C ILE A 54 16.86 -3.62 35.62
N TRP A 55 15.69 -3.24 35.10
CA TRP A 55 15.50 -2.77 33.72
C TRP A 55 15.73 -1.25 33.59
N SER A 56 16.92 -0.81 33.99
CA SER A 56 17.44 0.52 33.68
C SER A 56 18.15 0.53 32.31
N TYR A 57 18.63 1.69 31.85
CA TYR A 57 19.49 1.75 30.67
C TYR A 57 20.78 0.91 30.80
N GLU A 58 21.39 0.90 31.98
CA GLU A 58 22.59 0.11 32.27
C GLU A 58 22.27 -1.39 32.27
N GLY A 59 21.15 -1.79 32.86
CA GLY A 59 20.67 -3.17 32.85
C GLY A 59 20.40 -3.69 31.43
N VAL A 60 19.74 -2.87 30.59
CA VAL A 60 19.53 -3.18 29.17
C VAL A 60 20.86 -3.29 28.42
N ALA A 61 21.80 -2.38 28.65
CA ALA A 61 23.12 -2.42 28.02
C ALA A 61 23.94 -3.66 28.43
N GLY A 62 23.93 -4.01 29.72
CA GLY A 62 24.59 -5.20 30.25
C GLY A 62 24.00 -6.50 29.69
N ALA A 63 22.66 -6.60 29.63
CA ALA A 63 21.97 -7.75 29.06
C ALA A 63 22.36 -7.99 27.59
N HIS A 64 22.46 -6.94 26.78
CA HIS A 64 22.88 -7.05 25.38
C HIS A 64 24.34 -7.53 25.23
N ILE A 65 25.24 -7.09 26.11
CA ILE A 65 26.66 -7.53 26.09
C ILE A 65 26.77 -9.02 26.47
N VAL A 66 26.09 -9.46 27.52
CA VAL A 66 26.06 -10.88 27.94
C VAL A 66 25.45 -11.74 26.84
N PHE A 67 24.31 -11.34 26.27
CA PHE A 67 23.67 -12.05 25.16
C PHE A 67 24.58 -12.15 23.92
N SER A 68 25.27 -11.06 23.55
CA SER A 68 26.24 -11.06 22.44
C SER A 68 27.38 -12.06 22.67
N GLY A 69 27.89 -12.17 23.90
CA GLY A 69 28.90 -13.17 24.28
C GLY A 69 28.38 -14.62 24.16
N LEU A 70 27.14 -14.88 24.59
CA LEU A 70 26.51 -16.19 24.44
C LEU A 70 26.30 -16.58 22.96
N CYS A 71 25.83 -15.63 22.13
CA CYS A 71 25.69 -15.85 20.69
C CYS A 71 27.04 -16.10 19.99
N PHE A 72 28.12 -15.42 20.43
CA PHE A 72 29.47 -15.64 19.91
C PHE A 72 29.98 -17.07 20.21
N LEU A 73 29.78 -17.55 21.45
CA LEU A 73 30.15 -18.93 21.82
C LEU A 73 29.31 -19.98 21.05
N ALA A 74 28.01 -19.72 20.85
CA ALA A 74 27.15 -20.58 20.03
C ALA A 74 27.58 -20.59 18.55
N ALA A 75 28.02 -19.45 18.00
CA ALA A 75 28.54 -19.37 16.64
C ALA A 75 29.83 -20.17 16.45
N ILE A 76 30.75 -20.14 17.43
CA ILE A 76 31.94 -21.01 17.43
C ILE A 76 31.53 -22.49 17.44
N TRP A 77 30.56 -22.86 18.29
CA TRP A 77 30.07 -24.25 18.35
C TRP A 77 29.49 -24.70 17.01
N HIS A 78 28.59 -23.93 16.41
CA HIS A 78 27.99 -24.26 15.10
C HIS A 78 28.99 -24.24 13.94
N TRP A 79 30.07 -23.47 14.01
CA TRP A 79 31.14 -23.49 13.02
C TRP A 79 32.00 -24.75 13.12
N VAL A 80 32.32 -25.21 14.34
CA VAL A 80 33.09 -26.44 14.58
C VAL A 80 32.25 -27.68 14.25
N TYR A 81 31.00 -27.72 14.71
CA TYR A 81 30.06 -28.82 14.52
C TYR A 81 29.06 -28.50 13.40
N TRP A 82 29.58 -28.23 12.20
CA TRP A 82 28.76 -27.91 11.02
C TRP A 82 28.18 -29.15 10.33
N ASP A 83 28.89 -30.28 10.36
CA ASP A 83 28.50 -31.54 9.72
C ASP A 83 27.62 -32.36 10.68
N LEU A 84 26.32 -32.05 10.67
CA LEU A 84 25.30 -32.68 11.50
C LEU A 84 24.26 -33.38 10.62
N GLU A 85 23.85 -34.59 11.02
CA GLU A 85 22.88 -35.42 10.29
C GLU A 85 21.57 -34.67 9.96
N ILE A 86 21.13 -33.75 10.83
CA ILE A 86 19.93 -32.91 10.63
C ILE A 86 19.97 -32.02 9.37
N PHE A 87 21.16 -31.73 8.84
CA PHE A 87 21.32 -30.99 7.58
C PHE A 87 21.42 -31.92 6.36
N CYS A 88 21.57 -33.22 6.55
CA CYS A 88 21.79 -34.21 5.48
C CYS A 88 20.48 -34.91 5.08
N ASP A 89 20.20 -35.00 3.79
CA ASP A 89 19.12 -35.85 3.28
C ASP A 89 19.60 -37.31 3.20
N GLU A 90 19.09 -38.16 4.09
CA GLU A 90 19.38 -39.61 4.15
C GLU A 90 19.28 -40.31 2.78
N ARG A 91 18.39 -39.83 1.89
CA ARG A 91 18.14 -40.42 0.57
C ARG A 91 19.23 -40.09 -0.46
N THR A 92 20.05 -39.08 -0.21
CA THR A 92 21.05 -38.58 -1.17
C THR A 92 22.45 -38.34 -0.59
N GLY A 93 22.61 -38.35 0.74
CA GLY A 93 23.88 -38.08 1.41
C GLY A 93 24.40 -36.65 1.19
N LYS A 94 23.48 -35.67 1.03
CA LYS A 94 23.81 -34.29 0.68
C LYS A 94 23.09 -33.28 1.57
N PRO A 95 23.68 -32.08 1.80
CA PRO A 95 23.01 -31.00 2.50
C PRO A 95 21.67 -30.61 1.83
N SER A 96 20.61 -30.52 2.62
CA SER A 96 19.28 -30.09 2.17
C SER A 96 18.55 -29.27 3.23
N LEU A 97 17.71 -28.32 2.79
CA LEU A 97 16.88 -27.50 3.67
C LEU A 97 15.47 -27.35 3.07
N ASP A 98 14.46 -27.71 3.84
CA ASP A 98 13.04 -27.56 3.48
C ASP A 98 12.60 -26.10 3.70
N LEU A 99 12.98 -25.23 2.76
CA LEU A 99 12.76 -23.78 2.86
C LEU A 99 11.28 -23.40 3.08
N PRO A 100 10.27 -24.02 2.42
CA PRO A 100 8.86 -23.76 2.71
C PRO A 100 8.45 -24.08 4.16
N LYS A 101 8.92 -25.21 4.72
CA LYS A 101 8.65 -25.58 6.12
C LYS A 101 9.36 -24.65 7.10
N ILE A 102 10.62 -24.30 6.83
CA ILE A 102 11.42 -23.36 7.63
C ILE A 102 10.74 -21.97 7.64
N PHE A 103 10.28 -21.49 6.49
CA PHE A 103 9.51 -20.25 6.38
C PHE A 103 8.22 -20.31 7.21
N GLY A 104 7.45 -21.40 7.13
CA GLY A 104 6.23 -21.58 7.92
C GLY A 104 6.48 -21.54 9.44
N ILE A 105 7.54 -22.19 9.91
CA ILE A 105 7.95 -22.18 11.33
C ILE A 105 8.33 -20.75 11.77
N HIS A 106 9.18 -20.05 11.00
CA HIS A 106 9.59 -18.70 11.34
C HIS A 106 8.43 -17.68 11.28
N LEU A 107 7.53 -17.81 10.30
CA LEU A 107 6.34 -16.95 10.18
C LEU A 107 5.38 -17.16 11.36
N PHE A 108 5.16 -18.40 11.79
CA PHE A 108 4.35 -18.70 12.97
C PHE A 108 4.96 -18.09 14.25
N LEU A 109 6.27 -18.28 14.48
CA LEU A 109 6.96 -17.72 15.63
C LEU A 109 6.97 -16.18 15.63
N ALA A 110 7.16 -15.56 14.46
CA ALA A 110 7.05 -14.11 14.30
C ALA A 110 5.63 -13.60 14.57
N GLY A 111 4.59 -14.34 14.14
CA GLY A 111 3.20 -14.03 14.44
C GLY A 111 2.89 -14.08 15.94
N VAL A 112 3.35 -15.14 16.64
CA VAL A 112 3.22 -15.27 18.10
C VAL A 112 3.96 -14.16 18.84
N ALA A 113 5.18 -13.82 18.43
CA ALA A 113 5.96 -12.73 19.03
C ALA A 113 5.31 -11.35 18.80
N CYS A 114 4.80 -11.09 17.60
CA CYS A 114 4.07 -9.87 17.26
C CYS A 114 2.79 -9.72 18.09
N PHE A 115 1.99 -10.80 18.18
CA PHE A 115 0.78 -10.84 19.01
C PHE A 115 1.12 -10.61 20.49
N GLY A 116 2.13 -11.29 21.04
CA GLY A 116 2.53 -11.14 22.44
C GLY A 116 3.01 -9.72 22.77
N PHE A 117 3.83 -9.11 21.89
CA PHE A 117 4.27 -7.74 22.06
C PHE A 117 3.09 -6.75 22.05
N GLY A 118 2.18 -6.86 21.08
CA GLY A 118 0.99 -6.02 21.00
C GLY A 118 0.04 -6.21 22.19
N ALA A 119 -0.31 -7.45 22.51
CA ALA A 119 -1.33 -7.79 23.51
C ALA A 119 -0.88 -7.58 24.97
N PHE A 120 0.42 -7.67 25.26
CA PHE A 120 0.95 -7.60 26.64
C PHE A 120 1.87 -6.43 26.92
N HIS A 121 2.79 -6.09 26.00
CA HIS A 121 3.75 -5.00 26.21
C HIS A 121 3.12 -3.63 25.93
N VAL A 122 2.52 -3.46 24.74
CA VAL A 122 1.99 -2.16 24.28
C VAL A 122 0.73 -1.74 25.04
N THR A 123 -0.15 -2.67 25.36
CA THR A 123 -1.32 -2.47 26.25
C THR A 123 -0.93 -2.15 27.70
N GLY A 124 0.29 -2.48 28.11
CA GLY A 124 0.70 -2.50 29.51
C GLY A 124 -0.02 -3.56 30.37
N LEU A 125 -0.66 -4.57 29.75
CA LEU A 125 -1.34 -5.64 30.48
C LEU A 125 -0.37 -6.54 31.26
N TYR A 126 0.85 -6.72 30.74
CA TYR A 126 1.94 -7.43 31.42
C TYR A 126 3.32 -6.83 31.04
N GLY A 127 3.35 -5.51 30.85
CA GLY A 127 4.53 -4.75 30.43
C GLY A 127 4.37 -3.26 30.76
N PRO A 128 5.36 -2.42 30.41
CA PRO A 128 5.35 -1.01 30.77
C PRO A 128 4.40 -0.14 29.92
N GLY A 129 3.91 -0.63 28.78
CA GLY A 129 3.31 0.21 27.74
C GLY A 129 4.37 0.75 26.78
N ILE A 130 4.09 1.89 26.15
CA ILE A 130 5.01 2.60 25.24
C ILE A 130 5.04 4.10 25.53
N TRP A 131 5.97 4.83 24.91
CA TRP A 131 6.00 6.29 24.99
C TRP A 131 4.83 6.93 24.23
N VAL A 132 4.07 7.77 24.92
CA VAL A 132 2.95 8.57 24.40
C VAL A 132 3.18 10.04 24.80
N SER A 133 2.73 10.98 23.97
CA SER A 133 2.79 12.42 24.24
C SER A 133 1.55 13.11 23.68
N ASP A 134 1.26 14.33 24.15
CA ASP A 134 0.40 15.26 23.43
C ASP A 134 0.94 15.57 22.00
N PRO A 135 0.10 16.08 21.08
CA PRO A 135 0.47 16.30 19.67
C PRO A 135 1.67 17.22 19.41
N TYR A 136 2.08 18.04 20.39
CA TYR A 136 3.21 18.94 20.23
C TYR A 136 4.52 18.40 20.87
N GLY A 137 4.47 17.29 21.61
CA GLY A 137 5.65 16.56 22.11
C GLY A 137 6.13 16.91 23.53
N LEU A 138 5.25 17.36 24.43
CA LEU A 138 5.60 18.25 25.55
C LEU A 138 5.27 17.66 26.93
N THR A 139 4.34 16.71 26.98
CA THR A 139 3.94 15.93 28.18
C THR A 139 4.30 14.45 28.05
N GLY A 140 5.32 14.16 27.26
CA GLY A 140 5.74 12.81 26.88
C GLY A 140 6.09 11.92 28.08
N ARG A 141 5.48 10.73 28.12
CA ARG A 141 5.64 9.75 29.20
C ARG A 141 5.36 8.33 28.72
N ILE A 142 5.70 7.34 29.55
CA ILE A 142 5.28 5.94 29.34
C ILE A 142 3.82 5.77 29.74
N GLN A 143 3.04 5.09 28.90
CA GLN A 143 1.64 4.78 29.20
C GLN A 143 1.17 3.49 28.50
N SER A 144 0.25 2.78 29.14
CA SER A 144 -0.61 1.77 28.52
C SER A 144 -1.39 2.35 27.35
N VAL A 145 -1.42 1.65 26.21
CA VAL A 145 -2.18 2.05 25.02
C VAL A 145 -3.31 1.06 24.73
N ASN A 146 -4.55 1.55 24.81
CA ASN A 146 -5.72 0.78 24.38
C ASN A 146 -5.72 0.64 22.85
N PRO A 147 -5.97 -0.55 22.27
CA PRO A 147 -6.02 -0.72 20.82
C PRO A 147 -7.27 -0.03 20.25
N ALA A 148 -7.04 0.91 19.32
CA ALA A 148 -8.10 1.57 18.57
C ALA A 148 -8.53 0.72 17.36
N TRP A 149 -9.84 0.55 17.18
CA TRP A 149 -10.45 -0.22 16.07
C TRP A 149 -11.24 0.68 15.11
N GLY A 150 -10.93 1.98 15.10
CA GLY A 150 -11.54 3.03 14.31
C GLY A 150 -10.63 4.26 14.26
N VAL A 151 -10.97 5.24 13.42
CA VAL A 151 -10.12 6.41 13.16
C VAL A 151 -10.49 7.57 14.09
N GLU A 152 -9.91 7.58 15.29
CA GLU A 152 -10.01 8.71 16.23
C GLU A 152 -8.61 9.31 16.51
N ALA A 153 -8.54 10.64 16.65
CA ALA A 153 -7.31 11.39 16.84
C ALA A 153 -7.27 12.05 18.23
N PHE A 154 -6.10 12.03 18.87
CA PHE A 154 -5.87 12.57 20.23
C PHE A 154 -5.43 14.05 20.21
N VAL A 155 -5.62 14.78 21.32
CA VAL A 155 -5.74 16.25 21.35
C VAL A 155 -4.99 16.90 22.56
N VAL A 156 -4.05 17.84 22.30
CA VAL A 156 -3.59 19.03 23.10
C VAL A 156 -3.14 18.82 24.58
N ALA A 157 -2.05 19.36 25.17
CA ALA A 157 -0.83 20.14 24.78
C ALA A 157 0.20 20.00 25.95
N GLY A 158 1.21 20.86 26.28
CA GLY A 158 1.62 22.20 25.81
C GLY A 158 2.85 22.79 26.57
N THR A 159 3.92 23.18 25.87
CA THR A 159 5.20 23.81 26.32
C THR A 159 5.99 24.32 25.08
N MET A 160 5.48 25.34 24.39
CA MET A 160 5.61 25.42 22.92
C MET A 160 6.89 26.09 22.36
N CYS A 161 7.58 26.95 23.11
CA CYS A 161 8.49 27.97 22.55
C CYS A 161 9.77 27.40 21.89
N PHE A 162 10.43 26.38 22.46
CA PHE A 162 11.70 25.86 21.91
C PHE A 162 11.50 25.04 20.62
N TYR A 163 10.27 24.63 20.32
CA TYR A 163 9.95 23.98 19.05
C TYR A 163 9.77 24.98 17.89
N ASP A 164 9.42 26.25 18.14
CA ASP A 164 9.44 27.32 17.13
C ASP A 164 10.83 27.98 17.01
N TYR A 165 11.89 27.16 16.96
CA TYR A 165 13.26 27.60 16.70
C TYR A 165 13.88 26.78 15.56
N ILE A 166 14.32 27.44 14.50
CA ILE A 166 14.80 26.79 13.27
C ILE A 166 16.10 25.99 13.48
N GLY A 167 16.87 26.24 14.55
CA GLY A 167 18.00 25.39 14.92
C GLY A 167 17.58 23.96 15.23
N ASN A 168 16.34 23.76 15.71
CA ASN A 168 15.77 22.45 16.02
C ASN A 168 15.12 21.77 14.79
N ASN A 169 15.11 22.43 13.61
CA ASN A 169 14.64 21.85 12.36
C ASN A 169 15.69 20.87 11.78
N PRO A 170 15.39 19.56 11.63
CA PRO A 170 16.36 18.57 11.16
C PRO A 170 16.91 18.85 9.75
N ALA A 171 16.23 19.66 8.94
CA ALA A 171 16.63 19.99 7.58
C ALA A 171 17.60 21.20 7.47
N LYS A 172 18.17 21.70 8.58
CA LYS A 172 19.20 22.76 8.59
C LYS A 172 20.65 22.26 8.74
N GLY A 173 20.84 20.95 8.94
CA GLY A 173 22.18 20.34 9.01
C GLY A 173 22.87 20.17 7.66
N GLY A 174 24.10 19.64 7.67
CA GLY A 174 24.86 19.29 6.47
C GLY A 174 25.65 18.00 6.66
N LEU A 175 25.87 17.24 5.58
CA LEU A 175 26.38 15.85 5.61
C LEU A 175 27.70 15.65 6.37
N PHE A 176 28.61 16.64 6.33
CA PHE A 176 29.90 16.58 7.03
C PHE A 176 29.93 17.40 8.33
N ARG A 177 28.81 18.02 8.72
CA ARG A 177 28.66 18.75 9.98
C ARG A 177 28.34 17.76 11.10
N ALA A 178 29.36 17.03 11.57
CA ALA A 178 29.23 16.02 12.62
C ALA A 178 28.98 16.64 14.02
N GLY A 179 28.59 15.79 14.96
CA GLY A 179 28.36 16.13 16.38
C GLY A 179 26.89 16.27 16.78
N SER A 180 26.68 16.62 18.05
CA SER A 180 25.38 17.05 18.59
C SER A 180 24.93 18.37 17.96
N MET A 181 23.66 18.75 18.17
CA MET A 181 23.15 20.05 17.73
C MET A 181 23.85 21.20 18.47
N ASP A 182 24.22 20.96 19.73
CA ASP A 182 24.84 21.87 20.68
C ASP A 182 26.30 22.20 20.32
N ASN A 183 26.98 21.31 19.59
CA ASN A 183 28.26 21.62 18.93
C ASN A 183 28.11 22.64 17.78
N GLY A 184 26.88 22.87 17.31
CA GLY A 184 26.52 23.85 16.30
C GLY A 184 26.17 25.21 16.92
N ASP A 185 24.91 25.40 17.32
CA ASP A 185 24.39 26.69 17.78
C ASP A 185 24.71 27.00 19.26
N GLY A 186 24.76 25.98 20.13
CA GLY A 186 25.10 26.05 21.56
C GLY A 186 24.11 25.29 22.44
N ILE A 187 24.46 25.02 23.70
CA ILE A 187 23.51 24.47 24.70
C ILE A 187 22.51 25.58 25.04
N ALA A 188 21.21 25.30 25.01
CA ALA A 188 20.19 26.31 25.32
C ALA A 188 20.03 26.50 26.84
N VAL A 189 20.13 27.76 27.29
CA VAL A 189 20.19 28.11 28.73
C VAL A 189 18.85 28.66 29.24
N GLY A 190 18.17 29.47 28.43
CA GLY A 190 16.94 30.14 28.82
C GLY A 190 16.24 30.83 27.65
N TRP A 191 14.94 31.10 27.80
CA TRP A 191 14.15 31.83 26.81
C TRP A 191 14.18 33.33 27.11
N LEU A 192 14.65 34.13 26.15
CA LEU A 192 14.82 35.57 26.33
C LEU A 192 13.49 36.35 26.23
N GLY A 193 12.40 35.69 25.84
CA GLY A 193 11.07 36.28 25.67
C GLY A 193 10.70 36.52 24.20
N HIS A 194 9.41 36.75 23.96
CA HIS A 194 8.88 37.03 22.63
C HIS A 194 9.16 38.50 22.23
N PRO A 195 9.85 38.75 21.11
CA PRO A 195 10.23 40.11 20.68
C PRO A 195 9.13 40.75 19.80
N ILE A 196 8.42 41.74 20.34
CA ILE A 196 7.52 42.58 19.55
C ILE A 196 8.30 43.78 19.01
N PHE A 197 8.34 43.96 17.68
CA PHE A 197 8.95 45.13 17.05
C PHE A 197 7.87 46.16 16.75
N ARG A 198 8.20 47.45 16.92
CA ARG A 198 7.30 48.57 16.57
C ARG A 198 8.02 49.63 15.76
N ASP A 199 7.33 50.29 14.84
CA ASP A 199 7.84 51.52 14.22
C ASP A 199 7.62 52.75 15.13
N LYS A 200 8.14 53.92 14.70
CA LYS A 200 7.94 55.21 15.37
C LYS A 200 6.48 55.68 15.47
N GLU A 201 5.57 55.07 14.70
CA GLU A 201 4.13 55.36 14.66
C GLU A 201 3.35 54.40 15.58
N GLY A 202 4.01 53.38 16.11
CA GLY A 202 3.48 52.39 17.07
C GLY A 202 2.99 51.09 16.42
N HIS A 203 3.00 51.00 15.08
CA HIS A 203 2.53 49.82 14.36
C HIS A 203 3.41 48.61 14.68
N GLU A 204 2.78 47.45 14.84
CA GLU A 204 3.47 46.19 15.11
C GLU A 204 4.08 45.61 13.84
N LEU A 205 5.34 45.17 13.95
CA LEU A 205 6.14 44.68 12.83
C LEU A 205 6.61 43.23 13.04
N PHE A 206 6.42 42.41 12.02
CA PHE A 206 6.77 40.99 12.02
C PHE A 206 8.04 40.75 11.19
N VAL A 207 9.05 40.12 11.79
CA VAL A 207 10.27 39.72 11.08
C VAL A 207 9.97 38.50 10.20
N ARG A 208 10.29 38.58 8.90
CA ARG A 208 10.10 37.45 7.99
C ARG A 208 11.02 36.28 8.37
N ARG A 209 10.45 35.22 8.95
CA ARG A 209 11.14 33.95 9.30
C ARG A 209 11.91 33.39 8.09
N MET A 210 13.10 32.81 8.33
CA MET A 210 13.95 32.13 7.34
C MET A 210 13.29 30.84 6.81
N PRO A 211 13.11 30.66 5.49
CA PRO A 211 12.67 29.39 4.92
C PRO A 211 13.79 28.34 4.89
N THR A 212 13.45 27.06 5.07
CA THR A 212 14.39 25.92 5.22
C THR A 212 15.55 25.89 4.21
N PHE A 213 15.28 26.18 2.94
CA PHE A 213 16.25 26.14 1.83
C PHE A 213 17.40 27.15 1.95
N PHE A 214 17.25 28.23 2.74
CA PHE A 214 18.24 29.30 2.79
C PHE A 214 19.25 29.09 3.92
N GLU A 215 20.54 29.08 3.60
CA GLU A 215 21.62 29.17 4.60
C GLU A 215 21.80 30.60 5.12
N THR A 216 21.47 31.60 4.30
CA THR A 216 21.47 33.03 4.65
C THR A 216 20.21 33.69 4.10
N PHE A 217 19.55 34.54 4.89
CA PHE A 217 18.29 35.19 4.53
C PHE A 217 18.32 36.68 4.92
N PRO A 218 17.70 37.61 4.16
CA PRO A 218 17.69 39.04 4.50
C PRO A 218 16.74 39.33 5.67
N VAL A 219 17.08 40.34 6.48
CA VAL A 219 16.18 40.83 7.54
C VAL A 219 15.22 41.84 6.93
N VAL A 220 13.94 41.46 6.88
CA VAL A 220 12.83 42.28 6.40
C VAL A 220 11.72 42.21 7.45
N LEU A 221 11.18 43.38 7.80
CA LEU A 221 10.06 43.56 8.72
C LEU A 221 8.85 44.04 7.92
N VAL A 222 7.72 43.37 8.12
CA VAL A 222 6.42 43.70 7.50
C VAL A 222 5.39 44.06 8.55
N ASP A 223 4.37 44.83 8.19
CA ASP A 223 3.18 44.99 9.03
C ASP A 223 2.22 43.79 8.93
N GLY A 224 1.06 43.87 9.57
CA GLY A 224 0.02 42.84 9.54
C GLY A 224 -0.60 42.58 8.16
N ASP A 225 -0.49 43.53 7.22
CA ASP A 225 -0.93 43.37 5.82
C ASP A 225 0.18 42.78 4.92
N GLY A 226 1.37 42.53 5.48
CA GLY A 226 2.53 42.00 4.76
C GLY A 226 3.32 43.06 3.98
N ILE A 227 3.03 44.34 4.17
CA ILE A 227 3.73 45.46 3.51
C ILE A 227 5.07 45.68 4.22
N VAL A 228 6.16 45.80 3.45
CA VAL A 228 7.51 46.06 3.99
C VAL A 228 7.56 47.43 4.65
N ARG A 229 7.89 47.47 5.94
CA ARG A 229 8.04 48.70 6.74
C ARG A 229 9.49 48.98 7.14
N ALA A 230 10.29 47.95 7.42
CA ALA A 230 11.72 48.13 7.73
C ALA A 230 12.61 47.00 7.18
N ASP A 231 13.89 47.29 6.97
CA ASP A 231 14.91 46.34 6.51
C ASP A 231 16.30 46.55 7.15
N VAL A 232 17.21 45.62 6.88
CA VAL A 232 18.65 45.82 7.08
C VAL A 232 19.31 45.91 5.69
N PRO A 233 19.46 47.12 5.14
CA PRO A 233 19.76 47.31 3.73
C PRO A 233 21.22 46.96 3.41
N PHE A 234 21.42 46.16 2.35
CA PHE A 234 22.76 45.78 1.88
C PHE A 234 23.53 46.96 1.28
N ARG A 235 22.87 47.80 0.46
CA ARG A 235 23.40 49.08 -0.03
C ARG A 235 22.71 50.22 0.72
N ARG A 236 23.50 51.04 1.43
CA ARG A 236 22.96 52.15 2.24
C ARG A 236 22.65 53.44 1.46
N ALA A 237 23.24 53.61 0.27
CA ALA A 237 23.18 54.87 -0.49
C ALA A 237 21.75 55.31 -0.88
N GLU A 238 20.84 54.36 -1.10
CA GLU A 238 19.45 54.60 -1.47
C GLU A 238 18.47 53.99 -0.45
N SER A 239 18.92 53.82 0.80
CA SER A 239 18.09 53.24 1.86
C SER A 239 16.87 54.12 2.16
N LYS A 240 15.71 53.48 2.29
CA LYS A 240 14.43 54.11 2.65
C LYS A 240 13.78 53.48 3.88
N TYR A 241 14.14 52.23 4.19
CA TYR A 241 13.50 51.38 5.19
C TYR A 241 14.45 50.95 6.32
N SER A 242 15.65 51.55 6.44
CA SER A 242 16.55 51.16 7.53
C SER A 242 15.92 51.41 8.91
N VAL A 243 16.24 50.55 9.87
CA VAL A 243 15.85 50.70 11.29
C VAL A 243 16.10 52.12 11.81
N GLU A 244 17.21 52.75 11.42
CA GLU A 244 17.54 54.14 11.73
C GLU A 244 16.56 55.20 11.17
N GLN A 245 16.01 54.99 9.96
CA GLN A 245 15.08 55.94 9.31
C GLN A 245 13.63 55.73 9.73
N VAL A 246 13.26 54.48 10.02
CA VAL A 246 11.91 54.07 10.41
C VAL A 246 11.70 54.24 11.93
N GLY A 247 12.79 54.27 12.71
CA GLY A 247 12.75 54.42 14.15
C GLY A 247 12.25 53.16 14.86
N VAL A 248 12.63 51.97 14.37
CA VAL A 248 12.11 50.70 14.90
C VAL A 248 12.68 50.43 16.30
N THR A 249 11.80 50.06 17.23
CA THR A 249 12.12 49.56 18.57
C THR A 249 11.81 48.07 18.68
N VAL A 250 12.28 47.43 19.75
CA VAL A 250 11.88 46.06 20.13
C VAL A 250 11.60 45.98 21.63
N GLU A 251 10.53 45.29 22.00
CA GLU A 251 10.08 45.10 23.38
C GLU A 251 9.82 43.61 23.63
N PHE A 252 10.26 43.10 24.79
CA PHE A 252 10.22 41.68 25.11
C PHE A 252 9.10 41.32 26.09
N TYR A 253 8.35 40.26 25.77
CA TYR A 253 7.22 39.77 26.58
C TYR A 253 7.45 38.30 26.98
N GLY A 254 7.38 38.03 28.28
CA GLY A 254 7.82 36.76 28.86
C GLY A 254 9.35 36.60 28.85
N GLY A 255 9.82 35.45 29.35
CA GLY A 255 11.25 35.13 29.38
C GLY A 255 12.10 36.06 30.25
N GLU A 256 13.41 36.02 30.03
CA GLU A 256 14.41 36.75 30.83
C GLU A 256 14.39 38.27 30.60
N LEU A 257 14.02 38.72 29.40
CA LEU A 257 13.98 40.15 29.06
C LEU A 257 12.59 40.78 29.24
N ASN A 258 11.67 40.11 29.94
CA ASN A 258 10.28 40.55 30.10
C ASN A 258 10.15 42.02 30.56
N GLY A 259 9.47 42.84 29.76
CA GLY A 259 9.27 44.26 30.02
C GLY A 259 10.46 45.17 29.64
N ILE A 260 11.52 44.63 29.04
CA ILE A 260 12.66 45.42 28.55
C ILE A 260 12.42 45.84 27.10
N SER A 261 12.55 47.14 26.84
CA SER A 261 12.51 47.74 25.50
C SER A 261 13.88 48.28 25.09
N TYR A 262 14.23 48.09 23.82
CA TYR A 262 15.44 48.60 23.18
C TYR A 262 15.09 49.48 21.99
N SER A 263 15.65 50.69 21.96
CA SER A 263 15.52 51.66 20.86
C SER A 263 16.83 51.92 20.12
N ASP A 264 17.96 51.36 20.58
CA ASP A 264 19.23 51.53 19.87
C ASP A 264 19.24 50.66 18.59
N PRO A 265 19.53 51.24 17.41
CA PRO A 265 19.46 50.49 16.15
C PRO A 265 20.38 49.26 16.09
N THR A 266 21.46 49.22 16.86
CA THR A 266 22.42 48.11 16.84
C THR A 266 21.81 46.87 17.50
N THR A 267 21.19 47.03 18.67
CA THR A 267 20.51 45.97 19.42
C THR A 267 19.18 45.57 18.78
N VAL A 268 18.39 46.54 18.28
CA VAL A 268 17.18 46.23 17.49
C VAL A 268 17.53 45.35 16.30
N LYS A 269 18.59 45.70 15.53
CA LYS A 269 19.06 44.86 14.42
C LYS A 269 19.71 43.54 14.87
N LYS A 270 20.28 43.46 16.08
CA LYS A 270 20.75 42.19 16.69
C LYS A 270 19.57 41.26 16.91
N TYR A 271 18.51 41.71 17.59
CA TYR A 271 17.34 40.86 17.86
C TYR A 271 16.51 40.57 16.62
N ALA A 272 16.37 41.49 15.67
CA ALA A 272 15.72 41.20 14.38
C ALA A 272 16.42 40.07 13.60
N ARG A 273 17.77 40.02 13.62
CA ARG A 273 18.52 38.87 13.06
C ARG A 273 18.28 37.55 13.79
N ARG A 274 17.90 37.57 15.08
CA ARG A 274 17.57 36.36 15.85
C ARG A 274 16.12 35.93 15.67
N ALA A 275 15.17 36.88 15.69
CA ALA A 275 13.75 36.63 15.43
C ALA A 275 13.48 36.06 14.02
N GLN A 276 14.37 36.33 13.06
CA GLN A 276 14.39 35.67 11.74
C GLN A 276 14.48 34.12 11.84
N LEU A 277 15.07 33.59 12.91
CA LEU A 277 15.32 32.16 13.12
C LEU A 277 14.24 31.46 13.96
N GLY A 278 13.27 32.18 14.50
CA GLY A 278 12.29 31.63 15.45
C GLY A 278 12.21 32.44 16.74
N GLU A 279 11.79 31.78 17.81
CA GLU A 279 11.95 32.25 19.18
C GLU A 279 13.42 32.41 19.58
N ILE A 280 13.68 33.24 20.60
CA ILE A 280 15.03 33.67 20.97
C ILE A 280 15.45 33.10 22.32
N PHE A 281 16.58 32.39 22.34
CA PHE A 281 17.14 31.73 23.53
C PHE A 281 18.55 32.25 23.88
N GLU A 282 18.97 32.23 25.13
CA GLU A 282 20.40 32.27 25.47
C GLU A 282 21.04 30.91 25.14
N LEU A 283 22.27 30.93 24.62
CA LEU A 283 22.99 29.75 24.13
C LEU A 283 24.42 29.77 24.69
N ASP A 284 24.78 28.80 25.52
CA ASP A 284 26.18 28.58 25.89
C ASP A 284 26.93 27.91 24.73
N ARG A 285 27.95 28.61 24.25
CA ARG A 285 28.89 28.14 23.22
C ARG A 285 30.30 27.92 23.75
N ALA A 286 30.56 28.24 25.01
CA ALA A 286 31.88 28.11 25.62
C ALA A 286 32.18 26.65 26.00
N THR A 287 31.23 25.96 26.64
CA THR A 287 31.40 24.57 27.14
C THR A 287 31.79 23.60 26.02
N LEU A 288 31.07 23.62 24.88
CA LEU A 288 31.34 22.75 23.73
C LEU A 288 32.19 23.40 22.62
N LYS A 289 32.56 24.68 22.77
CA LYS A 289 33.26 25.50 21.75
C LYS A 289 32.48 25.56 20.42
N SER A 290 31.15 25.65 20.52
CA SER A 290 30.21 25.47 19.43
C SER A 290 30.46 26.44 18.28
N ASP A 291 30.51 25.96 17.03
CA ASP A 291 31.03 26.72 15.89
C ASP A 291 30.07 27.79 15.34
N GLY A 292 28.78 27.71 15.68
CA GLY A 292 27.72 28.62 15.25
C GLY A 292 26.99 28.17 13.99
N VAL A 293 27.14 26.92 13.55
CA VAL A 293 26.58 26.39 12.31
C VAL A 293 25.65 25.20 12.58
N PHE A 294 24.40 25.28 12.11
CA PHE A 294 23.38 24.27 12.38
C PHE A 294 23.77 22.84 11.96
N ARG A 295 23.42 21.88 12.83
CA ARG A 295 23.53 20.43 12.61
C ARG A 295 22.15 19.82 12.29
N SER A 296 22.10 18.51 12.07
CA SER A 296 20.84 17.76 11.97
C SER A 296 20.66 16.88 13.21
N SER A 297 19.41 16.72 13.66
CA SER A 297 19.06 15.87 14.79
C SER A 297 19.11 14.37 14.42
N PRO A 298 19.05 13.44 15.40
CA PRO A 298 18.97 12.00 15.15
C PRO A 298 17.87 11.58 14.16
N ARG A 299 16.78 12.37 14.02
CA ARG A 299 15.73 12.14 13.01
C ARG A 299 16.27 12.26 11.57
N GLY A 300 17.10 13.27 11.30
CA GLY A 300 17.70 13.47 9.98
C GLY A 300 18.70 12.38 9.63
N TRP A 301 19.60 12.06 10.57
CA TRP A 301 20.57 10.96 10.42
C TRP A 301 19.91 9.60 10.23
N PHE A 302 18.87 9.28 11.03
CA PHE A 302 18.08 8.05 10.87
C PHE A 302 17.47 7.97 9.48
N THR A 303 16.82 9.05 9.02
CA THR A 303 16.14 9.11 7.72
C THR A 303 17.12 8.93 6.56
N PHE A 304 18.24 9.66 6.58
CA PHE A 304 19.28 9.58 5.55
C PHE A 304 19.89 8.17 5.46
N GLY A 305 20.24 7.58 6.61
CA GLY A 305 20.81 6.22 6.66
C GLY A 305 19.84 5.17 6.11
N HIS A 306 18.60 5.14 6.59
CA HIS A 306 17.62 4.12 6.20
C HIS A 306 17.15 4.27 4.75
N ALA A 307 17.00 5.51 4.24
CA ALA A 307 16.70 5.73 2.82
C ALA A 307 17.85 5.25 1.91
N SER A 308 19.10 5.51 2.31
CA SER A 308 20.29 5.05 1.58
C SER A 308 20.40 3.52 1.58
N PHE A 309 20.22 2.86 2.74
CA PHE A 309 20.25 1.41 2.83
C PHE A 309 19.09 0.74 2.08
N ALA A 310 17.88 1.32 2.09
CA ALA A 310 16.76 0.80 1.31
C ALA A 310 17.05 0.81 -0.20
N LEU A 311 17.68 1.85 -0.73
CA LEU A 311 18.09 1.94 -2.13
C LEU A 311 19.18 0.91 -2.49
N LEU A 312 20.16 0.71 -1.60
CA LEU A 312 21.19 -0.33 -1.76
C LEU A 312 20.61 -1.75 -1.71
N PHE A 313 19.65 -2.00 -0.81
CA PHE A 313 18.97 -3.29 -0.69
C PHE A 313 18.02 -3.56 -1.86
N PHE A 314 17.44 -2.53 -2.48
CA PHE A 314 16.72 -2.68 -3.75
C PHE A 314 17.64 -3.18 -4.87
N PHE A 315 18.85 -2.61 -5.03
CA PHE A 315 19.82 -3.14 -5.98
C PHE A 315 20.23 -4.59 -5.64
N GLY A 316 20.47 -4.88 -4.36
CA GLY A 316 20.74 -6.24 -3.88
C GLY A 316 19.62 -7.24 -4.21
N HIS A 317 18.35 -6.83 -4.08
CA HIS A 317 17.20 -7.64 -4.45
C HIS A 317 17.16 -7.94 -5.96
N ILE A 318 17.38 -6.93 -6.82
CA ILE A 318 17.43 -7.13 -8.28
C ILE A 318 18.60 -8.07 -8.66
N TRP A 319 19.78 -7.86 -8.08
CA TRP A 319 20.96 -8.72 -8.29
C TRP A 319 20.68 -10.18 -7.87
N HIS A 320 20.20 -10.41 -6.65
CA HIS A 320 19.93 -11.77 -6.15
C HIS A 320 18.74 -12.44 -6.83
N GLY A 321 17.72 -11.68 -7.24
CA GLY A 321 16.59 -12.17 -8.04
C GLY A 321 17.06 -12.68 -9.39
N ALA A 322 17.79 -11.85 -10.15
CA ALA A 322 18.39 -12.25 -11.42
C ALA A 322 19.34 -13.44 -11.26
N ARG A 323 20.22 -13.43 -10.23
CA ARG A 323 21.15 -14.53 -9.91
C ARG A 323 20.45 -15.86 -9.61
N THR A 324 19.23 -15.81 -9.10
CA THR A 324 18.43 -16.99 -8.73
C THR A 324 17.66 -17.55 -9.94
N LEU A 325 17.06 -16.68 -10.75
CA LEU A 325 16.32 -17.07 -11.95
C LEU A 325 17.27 -17.56 -13.06
N PHE A 326 18.29 -16.79 -13.38
CA PHE A 326 19.31 -17.10 -14.40
C PHE A 326 20.50 -17.84 -13.79
N ARG A 327 20.22 -18.85 -12.94
CA ARG A 327 21.25 -19.57 -12.19
C ARG A 327 22.12 -20.45 -13.08
N ASP A 328 21.50 -21.01 -14.11
CA ASP A 328 22.05 -21.85 -15.17
C ASP A 328 23.06 -21.09 -16.03
N VAL A 329 22.65 -19.97 -16.63
CA VAL A 329 23.48 -19.17 -17.54
C VAL A 329 24.44 -18.20 -16.82
N PHE A 330 24.56 -18.28 -15.50
CA PHE A 330 25.42 -17.38 -14.71
C PHE A 330 26.92 -17.52 -15.04
N ALA A 331 27.35 -18.66 -15.58
CA ALA A 331 28.73 -18.89 -16.03
C ALA A 331 28.96 -18.53 -17.51
N GLY A 332 27.90 -18.14 -18.24
CA GLY A 332 27.88 -18.01 -19.69
C GLY A 332 26.62 -18.64 -20.29
N ILE A 333 26.31 -18.30 -21.54
CA ILE A 333 25.27 -18.97 -22.32
C ILE A 333 25.78 -20.31 -22.88
N ASP A 334 24.85 -21.15 -23.35
CA ASP A 334 25.17 -22.34 -24.14
C ASP A 334 25.93 -21.94 -25.44
N PRO A 335 27.07 -22.57 -25.78
CA PRO A 335 27.78 -22.32 -27.03
C PRO A 335 26.97 -22.59 -28.30
N ASP A 336 26.02 -23.54 -28.28
CA ASP A 336 25.31 -24.04 -29.47
C ASP A 336 23.93 -23.35 -29.70
N LEU A 337 23.77 -22.11 -29.23
CA LEU A 337 22.47 -21.43 -29.13
C LEU A 337 21.89 -20.88 -30.44
N ASP A 338 22.71 -20.73 -31.49
CA ASP A 338 22.46 -19.93 -32.70
C ASP A 338 21.05 -20.07 -33.31
N ALA A 339 20.59 -21.31 -33.50
CA ALA A 339 19.33 -21.57 -34.20
C ALA A 339 18.08 -21.07 -33.44
N GLN A 340 18.16 -20.77 -32.14
CA GLN A 340 17.02 -20.35 -31.32
C GLN A 340 16.79 -18.84 -31.31
N VAL A 341 17.76 -18.03 -31.75
CA VAL A 341 17.67 -16.56 -31.78
C VAL A 341 17.28 -15.99 -33.15
N GLU A 342 17.10 -16.83 -34.16
CA GLU A 342 16.64 -16.42 -35.49
C GLU A 342 15.20 -15.88 -35.50
N PHE A 343 15.02 -14.68 -36.06
CA PHE A 343 13.71 -14.03 -36.16
C PHE A 343 12.70 -14.87 -36.96
N GLY A 344 11.67 -15.36 -36.26
CA GLY A 344 10.56 -16.09 -36.87
C GLY A 344 10.77 -17.59 -37.07
N ALA A 345 11.92 -18.16 -36.68
CA ALA A 345 12.15 -19.61 -36.77
C ALA A 345 11.16 -20.44 -35.92
N PHE A 346 10.59 -19.84 -34.87
CA PHE A 346 9.63 -20.46 -33.96
C PHE A 346 8.33 -19.65 -33.85
N GLN A 347 7.24 -20.28 -33.39
CA GLN A 347 5.99 -19.60 -33.05
C GLN A 347 6.09 -18.93 -31.67
N LYS A 348 6.89 -19.50 -30.76
CA LYS A 348 7.14 -19.01 -29.40
C LYS A 348 8.64 -18.98 -29.12
N LEU A 349 9.13 -17.85 -28.59
CA LEU A 349 10.55 -17.67 -28.26
C LEU A 349 10.96 -18.63 -27.12
N GLY A 350 12.17 -19.20 -27.21
CA GLY A 350 12.71 -20.15 -26.23
C GLY A 350 12.00 -21.50 -26.18
N ASP A 351 11.16 -21.83 -27.17
CA ASP A 351 10.42 -23.09 -27.21
C ASP A 351 10.70 -23.85 -28.52
N PRO A 352 11.72 -24.74 -28.54
CA PRO A 352 12.14 -25.43 -29.76
C PRO A 352 11.08 -26.40 -30.31
N THR A 353 10.06 -26.75 -29.53
CA THR A 353 8.92 -27.57 -29.99
C THR A 353 8.02 -26.83 -30.98
N THR A 354 8.13 -25.50 -31.04
CA THR A 354 7.22 -24.63 -31.80
C THR A 354 7.80 -24.14 -33.15
N ARG A 355 8.76 -24.86 -33.74
CA ARG A 355 9.40 -24.47 -35.01
C ARG A 355 8.36 -24.23 -36.11
N ARG A 356 8.44 -23.11 -36.82
CA ARG A 356 7.51 -22.81 -37.92
C ARG A 356 7.75 -23.73 -39.10
N GLN A 357 6.75 -24.56 -39.42
CA GLN A 357 6.58 -25.09 -40.77
C GLN A 357 5.92 -24.01 -41.66
N ALA A 358 5.85 -24.25 -42.97
CA ALA A 358 5.42 -23.23 -43.93
C ALA A 358 3.99 -22.73 -43.65
N ILE A 359 3.85 -21.41 -43.49
CA ILE A 359 2.62 -20.76 -43.01
C ILE A 359 1.41 -21.00 -43.92
N ALA A 360 1.64 -21.23 -45.22
CA ALA A 360 0.58 -21.53 -46.19
C ALA A 360 -0.09 -22.89 -45.92
N ASP A 361 0.68 -23.90 -45.52
CA ASP A 361 0.17 -25.26 -45.28
C ASP A 361 -0.58 -25.32 -43.94
N ASP A 362 -0.04 -24.68 -42.91
CA ASP A 362 -0.60 -24.64 -41.55
C ASP A 362 -1.98 -23.96 -41.45
N ILE A 363 -2.29 -23.01 -42.33
CA ILE A 363 -3.61 -22.35 -42.38
C ILE A 363 -4.61 -23.15 -43.22
N THR A 364 -4.16 -23.78 -44.31
CA THR A 364 -5.05 -24.48 -45.25
C THR A 364 -5.38 -25.93 -44.85
N SER A 365 -4.57 -26.56 -43.99
CA SER A 365 -4.78 -27.94 -43.53
C SER A 365 -5.57 -28.08 -42.21
N LYS A 366 -5.98 -26.98 -41.57
CA LYS A 366 -6.64 -27.02 -40.25
C LYS A 366 -8.14 -27.28 -40.33
N TYR A 367 -8.54 -28.42 -39.77
CA TYR A 367 -9.93 -28.79 -39.55
C TYR A 367 -10.36 -28.49 -38.11
N VAL A 368 -11.57 -27.96 -37.95
CA VAL A 368 -12.18 -27.67 -36.65
C VAL A 368 -12.61 -28.99 -35.98
N PRO A 369 -12.23 -29.28 -34.73
CA PRO A 369 -12.55 -30.57 -34.11
C PRO A 369 -14.07 -30.85 -34.01
N PRO A 370 -14.56 -32.10 -34.21
CA PRO A 370 -16.00 -32.40 -34.31
C PRO A 370 -16.85 -32.18 -33.04
N HIS A 371 -16.24 -31.70 -31.95
CA HIS A 371 -16.89 -31.38 -30.68
C HIS A 371 -16.95 -29.87 -30.41
N VAL A 372 -16.40 -29.05 -31.31
CA VAL A 372 -16.57 -27.59 -31.28
C VAL A 372 -18.03 -27.28 -31.56
N ASN A 373 -18.59 -26.38 -30.76
CA ASN A 373 -19.97 -25.92 -30.85
C ASN A 373 -20.00 -24.40 -30.67
N ILE A 374 -21.18 -23.79 -30.75
CA ILE A 374 -21.34 -22.32 -30.71
C ILE A 374 -20.71 -21.66 -29.47
N PHE A 375 -20.61 -22.35 -28.33
CA PHE A 375 -19.98 -21.81 -27.12
C PHE A 375 -18.46 -21.60 -27.25
N TYR A 376 -17.79 -22.23 -28.21
CA TYR A 376 -16.38 -21.93 -28.50
C TYR A 376 -16.17 -20.51 -29.04
N CYS A 377 -17.23 -19.88 -29.58
CA CYS A 377 -17.19 -18.47 -29.98
C CYS A 377 -17.02 -17.53 -28.76
N LEU A 378 -17.27 -17.96 -27.52
CA LEU A 378 -17.09 -17.14 -26.31
C LEU A 378 -15.67 -16.57 -26.19
N GLY A 379 -14.63 -17.30 -26.62
CA GLY A 379 -13.25 -16.79 -26.66
C GLY A 379 -13.07 -15.64 -27.66
N GLY A 380 -13.70 -15.73 -28.83
CA GLY A 380 -13.75 -14.66 -29.83
C GLY A 380 -14.56 -13.45 -29.36
N ILE A 381 -15.67 -13.67 -28.65
CA ILE A 381 -16.47 -12.60 -28.03
C ILE A 381 -15.66 -11.90 -26.94
N THR A 382 -14.96 -12.64 -26.09
CA THR A 382 -14.07 -12.10 -25.04
C THR A 382 -12.96 -11.24 -25.65
N LEU A 383 -12.27 -11.74 -26.69
CA LEU A 383 -11.23 -10.97 -27.40
C LEU A 383 -11.80 -9.72 -28.10
N THR A 384 -12.98 -9.82 -28.71
CA THR A 384 -13.66 -8.67 -29.33
C THR A 384 -14.00 -7.60 -28.30
N CYS A 385 -14.56 -7.99 -27.15
CA CYS A 385 -14.87 -7.07 -26.06
C CYS A 385 -13.60 -6.43 -25.44
N PHE A 386 -12.49 -7.17 -25.34
CA PHE A 386 -11.21 -6.59 -24.92
C PHE A 386 -10.72 -5.50 -25.88
N LEU A 387 -10.76 -5.76 -27.20
CA LEU A 387 -10.37 -4.77 -28.21
C LEU A 387 -11.29 -3.54 -28.20
N VAL A 388 -12.61 -3.74 -27.99
CA VAL A 388 -13.57 -2.65 -27.82
C VAL A 388 -13.28 -1.83 -26.55
N GLN A 389 -12.98 -2.47 -25.41
CA GLN A 389 -12.58 -1.78 -24.18
C GLN A 389 -11.30 -0.96 -24.35
N VAL A 390 -10.26 -1.52 -24.99
CA VAL A 390 -9.00 -0.79 -25.25
C VAL A 390 -9.26 0.44 -26.11
N ALA A 391 -10.00 0.31 -27.21
CA ALA A 391 -10.31 1.42 -28.11
C ALA A 391 -11.18 2.51 -27.45
N THR A 392 -12.27 2.12 -26.77
CA THR A 392 -13.20 3.06 -26.11
C THR A 392 -12.60 3.68 -24.86
N GLY A 393 -11.82 2.92 -24.08
CA GLY A 393 -11.08 3.41 -22.93
C GLY A 393 -10.04 4.45 -23.33
N PHE A 394 -9.21 4.14 -24.33
CA PHE A 394 -8.24 5.09 -24.89
C PHE A 394 -8.91 6.37 -25.40
N ALA A 395 -10.02 6.26 -26.13
CA ALA A 395 -10.79 7.41 -26.59
C ALA A 395 -11.30 8.31 -25.44
N MET A 396 -11.70 7.74 -24.30
CA MET A 396 -12.10 8.52 -23.12
C MET A 396 -10.94 9.20 -22.39
N THR A 397 -9.70 8.68 -22.47
CA THR A 397 -8.54 9.30 -21.78
C THR A 397 -8.20 10.71 -22.26
N PHE A 398 -8.61 11.09 -23.48
CA PHE A 398 -8.44 12.45 -24.00
C PHE A 398 -9.36 13.50 -23.36
N TYR A 399 -10.42 13.06 -22.68
CA TYR A 399 -11.47 13.93 -22.14
C TYR A 399 -11.62 13.85 -20.62
N TYR A 400 -11.35 12.69 -20.01
CA TYR A 400 -11.48 12.47 -18.58
C TYR A 400 -10.35 13.12 -17.77
N ARG A 401 -10.68 13.86 -16.70
CA ARG A 401 -9.71 14.47 -15.77
C ARG A 401 -9.79 13.80 -14.40
N PRO A 402 -8.78 13.02 -13.97
CA PRO A 402 -8.78 12.32 -12.69
C PRO A 402 -8.39 13.25 -11.51
N THR A 403 -9.12 14.35 -11.32
CA THR A 403 -8.94 15.29 -10.20
C THR A 403 -10.23 15.41 -9.40
N VAL A 404 -10.14 15.62 -8.09
CA VAL A 404 -11.33 15.66 -7.18
C VAL A 404 -12.34 16.73 -7.62
N THR A 405 -11.86 17.85 -8.17
CA THR A 405 -12.68 18.98 -8.62
C THR A 405 -13.22 18.86 -10.04
N GLU A 406 -12.60 18.07 -10.92
CA GLU A 406 -12.97 18.00 -12.35
C GLU A 406 -13.46 16.63 -12.80
N ALA A 407 -13.34 15.57 -11.99
CA ALA A 407 -13.75 14.22 -12.36
C ALA A 407 -15.24 14.15 -12.74
N PHE A 408 -16.12 14.78 -11.95
CA PHE A 408 -17.54 14.84 -12.26
C PHE A 408 -17.81 15.66 -13.54
N ALA A 409 -17.25 16.86 -13.63
CA ALA A 409 -17.45 17.76 -14.78
C ALA A 409 -16.93 17.18 -16.11
N SER A 410 -15.79 16.47 -16.08
CA SER A 410 -15.25 15.80 -17.27
C SER A 410 -16.06 14.56 -17.68
N VAL A 411 -16.61 13.80 -16.73
CA VAL A 411 -17.57 12.72 -17.01
C VAL A 411 -18.88 13.27 -17.55
N GLN A 412 -19.37 14.41 -17.05
CA GLN A 412 -20.53 15.11 -17.59
C GLN A 412 -20.27 15.56 -19.02
N TYR A 413 -19.16 16.25 -19.29
CA TYR A 413 -18.74 16.68 -20.63
C TYR A 413 -18.70 15.51 -21.64
N ILE A 414 -18.16 14.35 -21.25
CA ILE A 414 -18.15 13.13 -22.08
C ILE A 414 -19.58 12.69 -22.46
N MET A 415 -20.57 12.89 -21.58
CA MET A 415 -21.96 12.48 -21.81
C MET A 415 -22.79 13.54 -22.55
N THR A 416 -22.54 14.83 -22.35
CA THR A 416 -23.43 15.91 -22.83
C THR A 416 -22.88 16.72 -24.01
N GLU A 417 -21.56 16.80 -24.17
CA GLU A 417 -20.92 17.73 -25.12
C GLU A 417 -19.93 17.05 -26.08
N ALA A 418 -19.26 15.97 -25.65
CA ALA A 418 -18.36 15.23 -26.51
C ALA A 418 -19.12 14.44 -27.59
N ASN A 419 -18.77 14.65 -28.87
CA ASN A 419 -19.37 13.94 -30.00
C ASN A 419 -19.27 12.42 -29.82
N PHE A 420 -20.43 11.74 -29.76
CA PHE A 420 -20.59 10.32 -29.44
C PHE A 420 -20.02 9.84 -28.10
N GLY A 421 -19.57 10.73 -27.20
CA GLY A 421 -18.93 10.35 -25.94
C GLY A 421 -19.85 9.55 -25.01
N TRP A 422 -21.15 9.86 -24.98
CA TRP A 422 -22.16 9.07 -24.26
C TRP A 422 -22.25 7.63 -24.78
N LEU A 423 -22.17 7.45 -26.11
CA LEU A 423 -22.23 6.15 -26.76
C LEU A 423 -20.94 5.37 -26.51
N ILE A 424 -19.77 6.02 -26.63
CA ILE A 424 -18.46 5.43 -26.36
C ILE A 424 -18.39 4.93 -24.90
N ARG A 425 -18.80 5.75 -23.92
CA ARG A 425 -18.85 5.36 -22.50
C ARG A 425 -19.85 4.24 -22.23
N SER A 426 -21.01 4.25 -22.89
CA SER A 426 -22.03 3.21 -22.75
C SER A 426 -21.60 1.88 -23.38
N VAL A 427 -20.96 1.91 -24.55
CA VAL A 427 -20.33 0.73 -25.18
C VAL A 427 -19.19 0.19 -24.30
N HIS A 428 -18.38 1.05 -23.68
CA HIS A 428 -17.34 0.63 -22.74
C HIS A 428 -17.93 -0.13 -21.54
N ARG A 429 -19.00 0.39 -20.91
CA ARG A 429 -19.73 -0.30 -19.82
C ARG A 429 -20.24 -1.67 -20.26
N TRP A 430 -20.99 -1.74 -21.37
CA TRP A 430 -21.57 -3.01 -21.83
C TRP A 430 -20.52 -4.02 -22.29
N SER A 431 -19.41 -3.54 -22.86
CA SER A 431 -18.29 -4.39 -23.26
C SER A 431 -17.47 -4.89 -22.06
N ALA A 432 -17.40 -4.13 -20.96
CA ALA A 432 -16.85 -4.60 -19.69
C ALA A 432 -17.70 -5.73 -19.09
N THR A 433 -19.03 -5.55 -19.01
CA THR A 433 -19.96 -6.60 -18.55
C THR A 433 -19.87 -7.85 -19.42
N SER A 434 -19.90 -7.69 -20.75
CA SER A 434 -19.83 -8.79 -21.72
C SER A 434 -18.49 -9.54 -21.65
N PHE A 435 -17.39 -8.82 -21.48
CA PHE A 435 -16.05 -9.41 -21.28
C PHE A 435 -15.97 -10.22 -19.98
N GLY A 436 -16.54 -9.71 -18.88
CA GLY A 436 -16.61 -10.45 -17.62
C GLY A 436 -17.38 -11.77 -17.79
N VAL A 437 -18.62 -11.71 -18.26
CA VAL A 437 -19.47 -12.90 -18.42
C VAL A 437 -18.84 -13.94 -19.36
N THR A 438 -18.31 -13.52 -20.50
CA THR A 438 -17.69 -14.44 -21.47
C THR A 438 -16.32 -14.95 -21.01
N GLY A 439 -15.51 -14.10 -20.37
CA GLY A 439 -14.21 -14.46 -19.78
C GLY A 439 -14.32 -15.48 -18.66
N TYR A 440 -15.27 -15.32 -17.73
CA TYR A 440 -15.57 -16.32 -16.68
C TYR A 440 -16.11 -17.65 -17.24
N SER A 441 -16.51 -17.69 -18.51
CA SER A 441 -16.98 -18.89 -19.20
C SER A 441 -15.86 -19.63 -19.98
N LEU A 442 -14.63 -19.10 -19.99
CA LEU A 442 -13.48 -19.73 -20.68
C LEU A 442 -12.76 -20.83 -19.87
N PRO A 443 -12.72 -20.81 -18.52
CA PRO A 443 -12.25 -21.96 -17.75
C PRO A 443 -13.22 -23.14 -17.93
N TRP A 444 -12.78 -24.19 -18.62
CA TRP A 444 -13.51 -25.47 -18.73
C TRP A 444 -13.37 -26.32 -17.45
N ASP A 445 -13.49 -25.67 -16.29
CA ASP A 445 -13.54 -26.28 -14.97
C ASP A 445 -15.00 -26.32 -14.45
N GLN A 446 -15.19 -26.79 -13.22
CA GLN A 446 -16.53 -26.86 -12.64
C GLN A 446 -17.14 -25.47 -12.36
N ILE A 447 -16.33 -24.45 -12.07
CA ILE A 447 -16.79 -23.11 -11.73
C ILE A 447 -17.31 -22.41 -12.99
N GLY A 448 -16.55 -22.44 -14.09
CA GLY A 448 -17.00 -21.95 -15.40
C GLY A 448 -18.26 -22.68 -15.88
N TYR A 449 -18.32 -24.01 -15.71
CA TYR A 449 -19.52 -24.80 -16.02
C TYR A 449 -20.76 -24.34 -15.23
N TRP A 450 -20.65 -24.09 -13.92
CA TRP A 450 -21.77 -23.59 -13.12
C TRP A 450 -22.14 -22.15 -13.46
N ALA A 451 -21.17 -21.27 -13.72
CA ALA A 451 -21.41 -19.88 -14.12
C ALA A 451 -22.19 -19.80 -15.45
N VAL A 452 -21.77 -20.54 -16.48
CA VAL A 452 -22.50 -20.68 -17.75
C VAL A 452 -23.91 -21.17 -17.49
N LYS A 453 -24.07 -22.25 -16.71
CA LYS A 453 -25.37 -22.87 -16.44
C LYS A 453 -26.38 -21.92 -15.79
N ILE A 454 -25.92 -21.06 -14.88
CA ILE A 454 -26.75 -20.03 -14.24
C ILE A 454 -27.22 -18.98 -15.25
N VAL A 455 -26.32 -18.48 -16.10
CA VAL A 455 -26.65 -17.47 -17.12
C VAL A 455 -27.55 -18.05 -18.22
N THR A 456 -27.28 -19.27 -18.69
CA THR A 456 -28.15 -19.96 -19.67
C THR A 456 -29.48 -20.42 -19.10
N GLY A 457 -29.64 -20.41 -17.78
CA GLY A 457 -30.91 -20.71 -17.10
C GLY A 457 -31.87 -19.52 -17.01
N VAL A 458 -31.41 -18.28 -17.25
CA VAL A 458 -32.27 -17.08 -17.17
C VAL A 458 -33.49 -17.15 -18.12
N PRO A 459 -33.38 -17.67 -19.37
CA PRO A 459 -34.55 -17.90 -20.23
C PRO A 459 -35.54 -18.96 -19.71
N GLU A 460 -35.16 -19.87 -18.80
CA GLU A 460 -36.07 -20.87 -18.23
C GLU A 460 -37.15 -20.23 -17.34
N ALA A 461 -36.91 -19.00 -16.85
CA ALA A 461 -37.89 -18.19 -16.13
C ALA A 461 -38.92 -17.49 -17.06
N ILE A 462 -38.76 -17.56 -18.38
CA ILE A 462 -39.65 -16.94 -19.36
C ILE A 462 -40.68 -17.98 -19.85
N PRO A 463 -42.00 -17.83 -19.59
CA PRO A 463 -43.00 -18.91 -19.75
C PRO A 463 -43.24 -19.50 -21.15
N VAL A 464 -42.47 -19.13 -22.17
CA VAL A 464 -42.77 -19.39 -23.60
C VAL A 464 -41.74 -20.32 -24.28
N ILE A 465 -40.52 -20.48 -23.73
CA ILE A 465 -39.37 -21.08 -24.44
C ILE A 465 -38.78 -22.32 -23.72
N GLY A 466 -39.51 -22.90 -22.76
CA GLY A 466 -38.94 -23.81 -21.75
C GLY A 466 -38.80 -25.32 -22.08
N SER A 467 -39.20 -25.83 -23.26
CA SER A 467 -39.37 -27.28 -23.46
C SER A 467 -38.48 -27.97 -24.51
N SER A 468 -37.90 -27.24 -25.47
CA SER A 468 -37.32 -27.85 -26.69
C SER A 468 -35.84 -28.27 -26.62
N LEU A 469 -35.13 -28.04 -25.51
CA LEU A 469 -33.66 -28.20 -25.41
C LEU A 469 -33.18 -29.39 -24.56
N ASN A 470 -34.08 -30.27 -24.10
CA ASN A 470 -33.72 -31.41 -23.26
C ASN A 470 -33.24 -32.64 -24.06
N SER A 471 -31.92 -32.82 -24.17
CA SER A 471 -31.30 -34.11 -24.52
C SER A 471 -29.83 -34.18 -24.05
N PRO A 472 -29.47 -35.04 -23.08
CA PRO A 472 -28.08 -35.26 -22.71
C PRO A 472 -27.35 -36.05 -23.81
N ILE A 473 -26.27 -35.49 -24.35
CA ILE A 473 -25.49 -36.12 -25.44
C ILE A 473 -24.75 -37.37 -24.91
N PRO A 474 -24.88 -38.54 -25.56
CA PRO A 474 -24.31 -39.79 -25.07
C PRO A 474 -22.80 -39.91 -25.31
N ILE A 475 -22.17 -40.81 -24.54
CA ILE A 475 -20.75 -41.17 -24.65
C ILE A 475 -20.44 -41.74 -26.04
N THR A 476 -19.26 -41.39 -26.56
CA THR A 476 -18.81 -41.71 -27.92
C THR A 476 -18.93 -43.19 -28.30
N LYS A 477 -19.56 -43.46 -29.44
CA LYS A 477 -19.46 -44.71 -30.18
C LYS A 477 -18.82 -44.40 -31.53
N LYS A 478 -17.76 -45.11 -31.92
CA LYS A 478 -17.19 -44.94 -33.27
C LYS A 478 -18.22 -45.40 -34.32
N PRO A 479 -18.39 -44.68 -35.44
CA PRO A 479 -19.39 -45.02 -36.45
C PRO A 479 -18.99 -46.25 -37.25
N ASP A 480 -19.98 -47.04 -37.66
CA ASP A 480 -19.77 -48.19 -38.54
C ASP A 480 -19.70 -47.71 -40.01
N LEU A 481 -18.49 -47.72 -40.58
CA LEU A 481 -18.23 -47.31 -41.96
C LEU A 481 -18.74 -48.33 -43.00
N ASN A 482 -19.25 -49.48 -42.55
CA ASN A 482 -19.92 -50.46 -43.42
C ASN A 482 -21.38 -50.09 -43.72
N ASP A 483 -22.00 -49.16 -42.98
CA ASP A 483 -23.36 -48.71 -43.25
C ASP A 483 -23.44 -47.94 -44.58
N PRO A 484 -24.15 -48.47 -45.61
CA PRO A 484 -24.29 -47.80 -46.89
C PRO A 484 -25.16 -46.54 -46.82
N VAL A 485 -26.07 -46.43 -45.83
CA VAL A 485 -26.91 -45.24 -45.62
C VAL A 485 -26.06 -44.10 -45.04
N LEU A 486 -25.15 -44.39 -44.11
CA LEU A 486 -24.19 -43.42 -43.60
C LEU A 486 -23.27 -42.91 -44.72
N ARG A 487 -22.70 -43.83 -45.54
CA ARG A 487 -21.89 -43.45 -46.70
C ARG A 487 -22.65 -42.61 -47.73
N ALA A 488 -23.92 -42.92 -48.00
CA ALA A 488 -24.77 -42.16 -48.92
C ALA A 488 -25.14 -40.76 -48.40
N LYS A 489 -25.19 -40.53 -47.08
CA LYS A 489 -25.36 -39.20 -46.47
C LYS A 489 -24.07 -38.38 -46.55
N LEU A 490 -22.92 -39.00 -46.22
CA LEU A 490 -21.59 -38.36 -46.33
C LEU A 490 -21.28 -37.93 -47.77
N ALA A 491 -21.58 -38.77 -48.76
CA ALA A 491 -21.38 -38.48 -50.18
C ALA A 491 -22.25 -37.32 -50.73
N LYS A 492 -23.22 -36.82 -49.95
CA LYS A 492 -24.05 -35.65 -50.27
C LYS A 492 -23.70 -34.42 -49.43
N GLY A 493 -22.56 -34.42 -48.73
CA GLY A 493 -22.17 -33.36 -47.80
C GLY A 493 -22.97 -33.32 -46.49
N MET A 494 -23.98 -34.18 -46.32
CA MET A 494 -24.89 -34.18 -45.15
C MET A 494 -24.26 -34.82 -43.89
N GLY A 495 -22.96 -34.63 -43.68
CA GLY A 495 -22.18 -35.10 -42.53
C GLY A 495 -22.03 -34.09 -41.38
N HIS A 496 -22.76 -32.97 -41.46
CA HIS A 496 -22.60 -31.70 -40.71
C HIS A 496 -22.52 -31.72 -39.17
N ASN A 497 -22.48 -32.88 -38.50
CA ASN A 497 -22.41 -32.98 -37.03
C ASN A 497 -21.46 -34.09 -36.52
N TYR A 498 -20.56 -34.64 -37.35
CA TYR A 498 -19.71 -35.78 -36.94
C TYR A 498 -18.25 -35.75 -37.40
N TYR A 499 -17.90 -34.92 -38.39
CA TYR A 499 -16.54 -34.74 -38.87
C TYR A 499 -16.30 -33.25 -39.12
N GLY A 500 -15.12 -32.77 -38.72
CA GLY A 500 -14.77 -31.36 -38.73
C GLY A 500 -14.77 -30.73 -40.11
N GLU A 501 -15.18 -29.47 -40.19
CA GLU A 501 -15.03 -28.67 -41.41
C GLU A 501 -13.67 -27.95 -41.45
N PRO A 502 -13.16 -27.58 -42.64
CA PRO A 502 -11.96 -26.76 -42.76
C PRO A 502 -12.20 -25.36 -42.19
N ALA A 503 -11.32 -24.90 -41.28
CA ALA A 503 -11.41 -23.56 -40.67
C ALA A 503 -11.29 -22.43 -41.72
N TRP A 504 -10.65 -22.73 -42.86
CA TRP A 504 -10.68 -21.90 -44.06
C TRP A 504 -11.51 -22.57 -45.17
N PRO A 505 -12.55 -21.91 -45.72
CA PRO A 505 -12.96 -20.53 -45.45
C PRO A 505 -13.92 -20.38 -44.27
N ASN A 506 -14.57 -21.45 -43.79
CA ASN A 506 -15.86 -21.33 -43.11
C ASN A 506 -15.80 -20.54 -41.79
N ASP A 507 -14.95 -20.93 -40.85
CA ASP A 507 -14.80 -20.22 -39.59
C ASP A 507 -14.18 -18.82 -39.78
N LEU A 508 -13.12 -18.72 -40.58
CA LEU A 508 -12.32 -17.50 -40.70
C LEU A 508 -12.97 -16.39 -41.54
N LEU A 509 -13.73 -16.72 -42.59
CA LEU A 509 -14.41 -15.75 -43.47
C LEU A 509 -15.89 -15.55 -43.14
N TYR A 510 -16.56 -16.48 -42.46
CA TYR A 510 -18.00 -16.35 -42.15
C TYR A 510 -18.28 -16.29 -40.65
N ILE A 511 -17.86 -17.28 -39.86
CA ILE A 511 -18.20 -17.31 -38.43
C ILE A 511 -17.52 -16.17 -37.65
N PHE A 512 -16.22 -15.96 -37.83
CA PHE A 512 -15.47 -14.94 -37.08
C PHE A 512 -16.00 -13.52 -37.39
N PRO A 513 -16.21 -13.09 -38.65
CA PRO A 513 -16.84 -11.80 -38.94
C PRO A 513 -18.26 -11.68 -38.37
N VAL A 514 -19.09 -12.72 -38.41
CA VAL A 514 -20.44 -12.70 -37.82
C VAL A 514 -20.39 -12.57 -36.30
N VAL A 515 -19.47 -13.27 -35.61
CA VAL A 515 -19.28 -13.16 -34.16
C VAL A 515 -18.74 -11.79 -33.76
N ILE A 516 -17.76 -11.24 -34.48
CA ILE A 516 -17.18 -9.92 -34.20
C ILE A 516 -18.23 -8.82 -34.43
N LEU A 517 -18.86 -8.79 -35.61
CA LEU A 517 -19.86 -7.77 -35.95
C LEU A 517 -21.12 -7.91 -35.10
N GLY A 518 -21.56 -9.14 -34.81
CA GLY A 518 -22.66 -9.41 -33.89
C GLY A 518 -22.37 -8.94 -32.46
N THR A 519 -21.17 -9.22 -31.94
CA THR A 519 -20.74 -8.74 -30.61
C THR A 519 -20.74 -7.22 -30.54
N ILE A 520 -20.20 -6.55 -31.57
CA ILE A 520 -20.18 -5.08 -31.65
C ILE A 520 -21.61 -4.54 -31.74
N ALA A 521 -22.46 -5.12 -32.61
CA ALA A 521 -23.86 -4.71 -32.76
C ALA A 521 -24.68 -4.91 -31.48
N CYS A 522 -24.49 -5.99 -30.74
CA CYS A 522 -25.14 -6.22 -29.45
C CYS A 522 -24.67 -5.21 -28.39
N ASN A 523 -23.36 -4.94 -28.27
CA ASN A 523 -22.85 -3.95 -27.30
C ASN A 523 -23.30 -2.53 -27.64
N VAL A 524 -23.33 -2.16 -28.93
CA VAL A 524 -23.87 -0.87 -29.40
C VAL A 524 -25.39 -0.79 -29.18
N GLY A 525 -26.13 -1.87 -29.45
CA GLY A 525 -27.56 -1.95 -29.19
C GLY A 525 -27.90 -1.76 -27.71
N LEU A 526 -27.22 -2.48 -26.81
CA LEU A 526 -27.37 -2.30 -25.36
C LEU A 526 -26.97 -0.90 -24.91
N ALA A 527 -25.90 -0.32 -25.48
CA ALA A 527 -25.48 1.05 -25.19
C ALA A 527 -26.47 2.14 -25.65
N VAL A 528 -27.37 1.83 -26.59
CA VAL A 528 -28.46 2.71 -27.03
C VAL A 528 -29.76 2.45 -26.26
N LEU A 529 -30.04 1.21 -25.88
CA LEU A 529 -31.25 0.81 -25.14
C LEU A 529 -31.17 1.14 -23.64
N GLU A 530 -30.00 0.94 -23.03
CA GLU A 530 -29.69 1.30 -21.64
C GLU A 530 -28.33 2.03 -21.59
N PRO A 531 -28.30 3.34 -21.92
CA PRO A 531 -27.08 4.13 -21.86
C PRO A 531 -26.57 4.28 -20.41
N SER A 532 -25.25 4.45 -20.26
CA SER A 532 -24.62 4.62 -18.95
C SER A 532 -25.02 5.94 -18.30
N MET A 533 -25.81 5.87 -17.24
CA MET A 533 -26.21 7.05 -16.47
C MET A 533 -25.02 7.80 -15.85
N ILE A 534 -25.29 9.05 -15.46
CA ILE A 534 -24.51 9.81 -14.47
C ILE A 534 -25.21 9.62 -13.13
N GLY A 535 -24.46 9.25 -12.09
CA GLY A 535 -24.93 9.28 -10.70
C GLY A 535 -24.70 10.66 -10.08
N GLU A 536 -25.04 10.83 -8.79
CA GLU A 536 -24.79 12.10 -8.10
C GLU A 536 -23.29 12.46 -8.02
N PRO A 537 -22.94 13.76 -7.89
CA PRO A 537 -21.58 14.18 -7.58
C PRO A 537 -21.08 13.52 -6.29
N ALA A 538 -19.87 12.98 -6.31
CA ALA A 538 -19.26 12.37 -5.13
C ALA A 538 -18.87 13.45 -4.11
N ASP A 539 -19.52 13.44 -2.95
CA ASP A 539 -19.15 14.28 -1.80
C ASP A 539 -17.99 13.63 -1.01
N PRO A 540 -16.81 14.28 -0.88
CA PRO A 540 -15.72 13.77 -0.06
C PRO A 540 -16.04 13.65 1.44
N PHE A 541 -17.12 14.28 1.91
CA PHE A 541 -17.51 14.38 3.32
C PHE A 541 -18.77 13.57 3.66
N ALA A 542 -19.52 13.08 2.66
CA ALA A 542 -20.72 12.28 2.86
C ALA A 542 -20.67 10.94 2.11
N THR A 543 -20.73 9.84 2.84
CA THR A 543 -20.82 8.49 2.25
C THR A 543 -22.24 8.24 1.71
N PRO A 544 -22.42 7.85 0.43
CA PRO A 544 -23.74 7.52 -0.11
C PRO A 544 -24.48 6.45 0.69
N LEU A 545 -25.80 6.61 0.82
CA LEU A 545 -26.66 5.74 1.64
C LEU A 545 -26.70 4.28 1.17
N GLU A 546 -26.47 4.03 -0.12
CA GLU A 546 -26.48 2.69 -0.72
C GLU A 546 -25.21 2.43 -1.54
N ILE A 547 -24.05 2.34 -0.88
CA ILE A 547 -22.86 1.71 -1.49
C ILE A 547 -23.09 0.20 -1.58
N LEU A 548 -23.80 -0.23 -2.62
CA LEU A 548 -23.79 -1.62 -3.07
C LEU A 548 -22.45 -1.87 -3.80
N PRO A 549 -21.63 -2.85 -3.35
CA PRO A 549 -20.47 -3.29 -4.13
C PRO A 549 -20.92 -4.11 -5.34
N GLU A 550 -20.00 -4.58 -6.17
CA GLU A 550 -20.35 -5.50 -7.26
C GLU A 550 -21.09 -6.76 -6.77
N TRP A 551 -21.96 -7.31 -7.62
CA TRP A 551 -22.95 -8.34 -7.24
C TRP A 551 -22.35 -9.60 -6.59
N TYR A 552 -21.12 -9.97 -6.94
CA TYR A 552 -20.40 -11.11 -6.36
C TYR A 552 -19.88 -10.85 -4.93
N PHE A 553 -19.82 -9.58 -4.49
CA PHE A 553 -19.55 -9.19 -3.10
C PHE A 553 -20.83 -9.06 -2.24
N PHE A 554 -22.03 -9.03 -2.83
CA PHE A 554 -23.30 -8.91 -2.09
C PHE A 554 -23.40 -9.85 -0.88
N PRO A 555 -23.04 -11.16 -0.94
CA PRO A 555 -23.19 -12.04 0.21
C PRO A 555 -22.29 -11.65 1.40
N VAL A 556 -21.08 -11.17 1.11
CA VAL A 556 -20.08 -10.77 2.10
C VAL A 556 -20.40 -9.37 2.67
N PHE A 557 -20.96 -8.49 1.85
CA PHE A 557 -21.49 -7.19 2.26
C PHE A 557 -22.73 -7.32 3.16
N GLN A 558 -23.62 -8.28 2.87
CA GLN A 558 -24.78 -8.56 3.73
C GLN A 558 -24.38 -9.04 5.14
N ILE A 559 -23.26 -9.77 5.27
CA ILE A 559 -22.71 -10.16 6.58
C ILE A 559 -22.32 -8.93 7.41
N LEU A 560 -21.67 -7.92 6.82
CA LEU A 560 -21.39 -6.64 7.51
C LEU A 560 -22.66 -5.91 7.95
N ARG A 561 -23.71 -5.95 7.13
CA ARG A 561 -24.98 -5.26 7.42
C ARG A 561 -25.82 -5.95 8.50
N THR A 562 -25.79 -7.28 8.56
CA THR A 562 -26.67 -8.07 9.44
C THR A 562 -26.06 -8.43 10.80
N VAL A 563 -24.75 -8.27 10.99
CA VAL A 563 -24.05 -8.62 12.24
C VAL A 563 -23.82 -7.34 13.08
N PRO A 564 -24.52 -7.15 14.23
CA PRO A 564 -24.43 -5.89 14.98
C PRO A 564 -23.06 -5.62 15.60
N ASN A 565 -22.26 -6.66 15.85
CA ASN A 565 -20.91 -6.53 16.38
C ASN A 565 -19.91 -6.41 15.22
N LYS A 566 -19.32 -5.22 15.05
CA LYS A 566 -18.39 -4.90 13.95
C LYS A 566 -17.19 -5.86 13.85
N LEU A 567 -16.62 -6.27 14.99
CA LEU A 567 -15.50 -7.22 15.01
C LEU A 567 -15.93 -8.62 14.52
N LEU A 568 -17.09 -9.09 14.97
CA LEU A 568 -17.66 -10.37 14.50
C LEU A 568 -18.00 -10.32 13.01
N GLY A 569 -18.55 -9.21 12.51
CA GLY A 569 -18.84 -9.00 11.10
C GLY A 569 -17.57 -9.11 10.23
N VAL A 570 -16.48 -8.43 10.62
CA VAL A 570 -15.19 -8.52 9.91
C VAL A 570 -14.58 -9.93 10.00
N LEU A 571 -14.63 -10.59 11.16
CA LEU A 571 -14.18 -11.99 11.30
C LEU A 571 -14.96 -12.94 10.39
N LEU A 572 -16.27 -12.74 10.25
CA LEU A 572 -17.11 -13.52 9.34
C LEU A 572 -16.82 -13.20 7.86
N MET A 573 -16.54 -11.95 7.48
CA MET A 573 -16.03 -11.64 6.13
C MET A 573 -14.74 -12.41 5.82
N VAL A 574 -13.77 -12.38 6.75
CA VAL A 574 -12.45 -13.04 6.59
C VAL A 574 -12.56 -14.56 6.61
N SER A 575 -13.57 -15.11 7.29
CA SER A 575 -13.81 -16.57 7.31
C SER A 575 -14.19 -17.14 5.93
N VAL A 576 -14.79 -16.35 5.03
CA VAL A 576 -15.16 -16.80 3.68
C VAL A 576 -13.94 -17.11 2.80
N PRO A 577 -13.01 -16.17 2.52
CA PRO A 577 -11.79 -16.50 1.77
C PRO A 577 -10.87 -17.45 2.53
N THR A 578 -10.83 -17.39 3.87
CA THR A 578 -10.05 -18.36 4.67
C THR A 578 -10.60 -19.78 4.49
N GLY A 579 -11.92 -19.96 4.51
CA GLY A 579 -12.58 -21.22 4.21
C GLY A 579 -12.26 -21.73 2.81
N LEU A 580 -12.37 -20.87 1.79
CA LEU A 580 -11.99 -21.20 0.41
C LEU A 580 -10.52 -21.61 0.29
N LEU A 581 -9.60 -20.95 1.00
CA LEU A 581 -8.18 -21.33 1.07
C LEU A 581 -7.95 -22.69 1.74
N THR A 582 -8.85 -23.19 2.59
CA THR A 582 -8.77 -24.56 3.13
C THR A 582 -9.27 -25.64 2.17
N VAL A 583 -10.04 -25.30 1.14
CA VAL A 583 -10.65 -26.29 0.21
C VAL A 583 -9.60 -27.21 -0.44
N PRO A 584 -8.48 -26.72 -1.02
CA PRO A 584 -7.47 -27.60 -1.61
C PRO A 584 -6.86 -28.59 -0.61
N PHE A 585 -6.75 -28.23 0.67
CA PHE A 585 -6.22 -29.12 1.71
C PHE A 585 -7.26 -30.17 2.12
N LEU A 586 -8.53 -29.79 2.23
CA LEU A 586 -9.65 -30.70 2.53
C LEU A 586 -9.94 -31.67 1.38
N GLU A 587 -9.86 -31.22 0.12
CA GLU A 587 -10.10 -32.07 -1.05
C GLU A 587 -9.04 -33.17 -1.23
N ASN A 588 -7.79 -32.91 -0.84
CA ASN A 588 -6.70 -33.87 -0.87
C ASN A 588 -6.85 -35.01 0.17
N VAL A 589 -7.74 -34.88 1.16
CA VAL A 589 -8.00 -35.94 2.16
C VAL A 589 -8.82 -37.10 1.56
N ASN A 590 -9.61 -36.88 0.51
CA ASN A 590 -10.53 -37.88 -0.04
C ASN A 590 -10.17 -38.36 -1.45
N LYS A 591 -9.73 -39.62 -1.54
CA LYS A 591 -9.31 -40.34 -2.76
C LYS A 591 -10.32 -40.34 -3.92
N PHE A 592 -11.60 -40.07 -3.69
CA PHE A 592 -12.62 -40.09 -4.75
C PHE A 592 -13.10 -38.68 -5.11
N GLN A 593 -12.81 -38.19 -6.32
CA GLN A 593 -13.24 -36.85 -6.78
C GLN A 593 -14.74 -36.76 -7.18
N ASN A 594 -15.49 -37.87 -7.17
CA ASN A 594 -16.90 -37.87 -7.58
C ASN A 594 -17.82 -37.29 -6.46
N PRO A 595 -18.63 -36.24 -6.73
CA PRO A 595 -19.52 -35.63 -5.73
C PRO A 595 -20.50 -36.62 -5.06
N PHE A 596 -21.07 -37.56 -5.82
CA PHE A 596 -21.97 -38.58 -5.28
C PHE A 596 -21.28 -39.59 -4.34
N ARG A 597 -19.94 -39.56 -4.25
CA ARG A 597 -19.13 -40.31 -3.28
C ARG A 597 -18.53 -39.43 -2.18
N ARG A 598 -18.85 -38.13 -2.16
CA ARG A 598 -18.43 -37.15 -1.14
C ARG A 598 -19.64 -36.48 -0.47
N PRO A 599 -20.66 -37.21 0.02
CA PRO A 599 -21.95 -36.63 0.43
C PRO A 599 -21.82 -35.47 1.42
N VAL A 600 -20.96 -35.58 2.45
CA VAL A 600 -20.73 -34.50 3.43
C VAL A 600 -20.20 -33.22 2.77
N ALA A 601 -19.19 -33.31 1.92
CA ALA A 601 -18.61 -32.14 1.24
C ALA A 601 -19.59 -31.52 0.23
N THR A 602 -20.34 -32.36 -0.50
CA THR A 602 -21.38 -31.90 -1.43
C THR A 602 -22.54 -31.23 -0.69
N THR A 603 -22.98 -31.75 0.46
CA THR A 603 -23.98 -31.09 1.31
C THR A 603 -23.49 -29.75 1.85
N ILE A 604 -22.24 -29.66 2.34
CA ILE A 604 -21.64 -28.40 2.81
C ILE A 604 -21.57 -27.37 1.67
N PHE A 605 -21.13 -27.77 0.48
CA PHE A 605 -21.07 -26.90 -0.70
C PHE A 605 -22.45 -26.39 -1.15
N LEU A 606 -23.47 -27.27 -1.16
CA LEU A 606 -24.84 -26.90 -1.52
C LEU A 606 -25.45 -25.94 -0.49
N ILE A 607 -25.25 -26.19 0.82
CA ILE A 607 -25.69 -25.28 1.88
C ILE A 607 -24.97 -23.93 1.75
N GLY A 608 -23.65 -23.92 1.54
CA GLY A 608 -22.87 -22.69 1.32
C GLY A 608 -23.36 -21.89 0.11
N THR A 609 -23.68 -22.57 -0.99
CA THR A 609 -24.28 -21.93 -2.19
C THR A 609 -25.64 -21.31 -1.90
N VAL A 610 -26.53 -22.03 -1.20
CA VAL A 610 -27.86 -21.52 -0.83
C VAL A 610 -27.74 -20.31 0.11
N VAL A 611 -26.88 -20.39 1.13
CA VAL A 611 -26.63 -19.28 2.07
C VAL A 611 -26.03 -18.07 1.34
N ALA A 612 -25.11 -18.26 0.41
CA ALA A 612 -24.52 -17.18 -0.38
C ALA A 612 -25.58 -16.48 -1.27
N LEU A 613 -26.41 -17.24 -1.99
CA LEU A 613 -27.51 -16.68 -2.80
C LEU A 613 -28.53 -15.93 -1.94
N TRP A 614 -28.91 -16.50 -0.80
CA TRP A 614 -29.87 -15.91 0.13
C TRP A 614 -29.35 -14.62 0.79
N LEU A 615 -28.08 -14.58 1.20
CA LEU A 615 -27.40 -13.35 1.64
C LEU A 615 -27.28 -12.33 0.48
N GLY A 616 -27.01 -12.78 -0.74
CA GLY A 616 -26.92 -11.94 -1.93
C GLY A 616 -28.24 -11.22 -2.25
N ILE A 617 -29.37 -11.91 -2.11
CA ILE A 617 -30.72 -11.30 -2.24
C ILE A 617 -31.01 -10.35 -1.06
N GLY A 618 -30.56 -10.69 0.15
CA GLY A 618 -30.64 -9.81 1.31
C GLY A 618 -29.96 -8.46 1.09
N ALA A 619 -28.81 -8.45 0.40
CA ALA A 619 -28.06 -7.22 0.09
C ALA A 619 -28.86 -6.22 -0.76
N THR A 620 -29.72 -6.68 -1.67
CA THR A 620 -30.53 -5.81 -2.55
C THR A 620 -31.81 -5.27 -1.90
N LEU A 621 -32.05 -5.54 -0.61
CA LEU A 621 -33.22 -5.07 0.14
C LEU A 621 -32.82 -4.04 1.20
N PRO A 622 -33.67 -3.03 1.48
CA PRO A 622 -33.50 -2.16 2.65
C PRO A 622 -33.39 -2.98 3.93
N ILE A 623 -32.52 -2.58 4.87
CA ILE A 623 -32.17 -3.42 6.03
C ILE A 623 -33.38 -3.86 6.87
N GLU A 624 -34.39 -3.01 7.02
CA GLU A 624 -35.67 -3.26 7.71
C GLU A 624 -36.54 -4.36 7.06
N LYS A 625 -36.28 -4.68 5.79
CA LYS A 625 -36.99 -5.69 4.98
C LYS A 625 -36.06 -6.83 4.54
N SER A 626 -34.80 -6.74 4.92
CA SER A 626 -33.76 -7.67 4.50
C SER A 626 -33.79 -8.92 5.36
N LEU A 627 -33.57 -10.09 4.75
CA LEU A 627 -33.66 -11.36 5.44
C LEU A 627 -32.46 -11.51 6.40
N THR A 628 -32.69 -11.33 7.70
CA THR A 628 -31.70 -11.63 8.75
C THR A 628 -31.60 -13.15 8.93
N LEU A 629 -30.50 -13.62 9.55
CA LEU A 629 -30.24 -15.05 9.79
C LEU A 629 -31.18 -15.70 10.83
N GLY A 630 -32.30 -15.06 11.18
CA GLY A 630 -33.12 -15.40 12.34
C GLY A 630 -32.40 -15.18 13.67
N LEU A 631 -31.28 -14.46 13.66
CA LEU A 631 -30.43 -14.19 14.83
C LEU A 631 -30.84 -12.92 15.59
N PHE A 632 -31.45 -11.96 14.88
CA PHE A 632 -32.02 -10.71 15.37
C PHE A 632 -33.21 -10.33 14.47
#